data_AF-A0A068VE57-F1
#
_entry.id   AF-A0A068VE57-F1
#
_cell.length_a   1.000
_cell.length_b   1.000
_cell.length_c   1.000
_cell.angle_alpha   90.00
_cell.angle_beta   90.00
_cell.angle_gamma   90.00
#
_symmetry.space_group_name_H-M   'P 1'
#
loop_
_entity.id
_entity.type
_entity.pdbx_description
1 polymer ?
#
loop_
_entity_poly.entity_id
_entity_poly.type
_entity_poly.pdbx_seq_one_letter_code
_entity_poly.pdbx_strand_id
1 'polypeptide(L)'
;MASERKIVGFDLANDIFKQIELPEELITKCTWKIGTLRGCLSLFVYSGGNQVDVWLMKEYGVRESWSKVVVAPFFQDPHGTVFSKPLILSENGRLLFVTAPRPKLGVYDPNENSLHYSQFINLEYPYEADVCVESLISP
;
A
#
# COMPACT_ATOMS: atom_id res chain seq x y z
N MET A 1 13.59 -15.75 -16.52
CA MET A 1 12.51 -14.97 -17.16
C MET A 1 11.70 -14.33 -16.04
N ALA A 2 11.45 -13.02 -16.07
CA ALA A 2 10.62 -12.40 -15.03
C ALA A 2 9.15 -12.67 -15.38
N SER A 3 8.40 -13.29 -14.47
CA SER A 3 6.97 -13.54 -14.65
C SER A 3 6.18 -12.23 -14.58
N GLU A 4 5.23 -12.05 -15.48
CA GLU A 4 4.24 -10.98 -15.42
C GLU A 4 3.38 -11.13 -14.15
N ARG A 5 3.22 -10.07 -13.35
CA ARG A 5 2.31 -10.07 -12.19
C ARG A 5 0.94 -9.59 -12.64
N LYS A 6 -0.11 -10.27 -12.20
CA LYS A 6 -1.51 -9.93 -12.52
C LYS A 6 -2.31 -9.77 -11.24
N ILE A 7 -3.34 -8.93 -11.29
CA ILE A 7 -4.37 -8.86 -10.26
C ILE A 7 -5.57 -9.64 -10.76
N VAL A 8 -6.11 -10.52 -9.92
CA VAL A 8 -7.34 -11.26 -10.19
C VAL A 8 -8.33 -11.00 -9.06
N GLY A 9 -9.57 -10.68 -9.42
CA GLY A 9 -10.70 -10.60 -8.52
C GLY A 9 -11.58 -11.84 -8.68
N PHE A 10 -12.17 -12.30 -7.58
CA PHE A 10 -13.12 -13.40 -7.59
C PHE A 10 -14.54 -12.85 -7.40
N ASP A 11 -15.41 -13.12 -8.37
CA ASP A 11 -16.81 -12.71 -8.37
C ASP A 11 -17.65 -13.78 -7.67
N LEU A 12 -17.99 -13.54 -6.40
CA LEU A 12 -18.76 -14.46 -5.56
C LEU A 12 -20.15 -14.77 -6.12
N ALA A 13 -20.76 -13.85 -6.86
CA ALA A 13 -22.11 -14.04 -7.39
C ALA A 13 -22.14 -15.02 -8.56
N ASN A 14 -21.06 -15.03 -9.35
CA ASN A 14 -20.97 -15.81 -10.59
C ASN A 14 -19.96 -16.97 -10.51
N ASP A 15 -19.21 -17.10 -9.40
CA ASP A 15 -18.16 -18.10 -9.18
C ASP A 15 -17.09 -18.10 -10.28
N ILE A 16 -16.64 -16.90 -10.67
CA ILE A 16 -15.64 -16.71 -11.73
C ILE A 16 -14.52 -15.77 -11.30
N PHE A 17 -13.31 -16.07 -11.78
CA PHE A 17 -12.17 -15.16 -11.67
C PHE A 17 -12.17 -14.18 -12.85
N LYS A 18 -11.97 -12.89 -12.53
CA LYS A 18 -11.81 -11.82 -13.51
C LYS A 18 -10.45 -11.17 -13.31
N GLN A 19 -9.72 -10.98 -14.41
CA GLN A 19 -8.49 -10.20 -14.35
C GLN A 19 -8.84 -8.72 -14.17
N ILE A 20 -8.15 -8.06 -13.24
CA ILE A 20 -8.21 -6.61 -13.06
C ILE A 20 -7.01 -6.02 -13.79
N GLU A 21 -7.28 -5.08 -14.70
CA GLU A 21 -6.22 -4.42 -15.45
C GLU A 21 -5.38 -3.50 -14.56
N LEU A 22 -4.07 -3.56 -14.75
CA LEU A 22 -3.10 -2.70 -14.08
C LEU A 22 -3.03 -1.33 -14.79
N PRO A 23 -2.60 -0.27 -14.07
CA PRO A 23 -2.17 0.97 -14.72
C PRO A 23 -1.04 0.67 -15.71
N GLU A 24 -1.00 1.37 -16.84
CA GLU A 24 -0.02 1.13 -17.90
C GLU A 24 1.43 1.24 -17.41
N GLU A 25 1.69 2.21 -16.52
CA GLU A 25 2.98 2.41 -15.84
C GLU A 25 3.47 1.17 -15.08
N LEU A 26 2.55 0.32 -14.60
CA LEU A 26 2.83 -0.83 -13.73
C LEU A 26 2.88 -2.17 -14.46
N ILE A 27 2.68 -2.18 -15.78
CA ILE A 27 2.78 -3.39 -16.62
C ILE A 27 4.25 -3.87 -16.69
N THR A 28 5.21 -2.97 -16.51
CA THR A 28 6.64 -3.30 -16.45
C THR A 28 7.05 -3.88 -15.08
N LYS A 29 8.30 -4.34 -14.93
CA LYS A 29 8.81 -5.10 -13.76
C LYS A 29 8.91 -4.30 -12.46
N CYS A 30 7.80 -3.76 -11.97
CA CYS A 30 7.70 -3.17 -10.64
C CYS A 30 7.26 -4.22 -9.62
N THR A 31 7.86 -4.21 -8.43
CA THR A 31 7.35 -5.01 -7.31
C THR A 31 6.24 -4.21 -6.65
N TRP A 32 5.07 -4.80 -6.49
CA TRP A 32 3.97 -4.15 -5.82
C TRP A 32 3.26 -5.08 -4.83
N LYS A 33 2.56 -4.46 -3.88
CA LYS A 33 1.64 -5.11 -2.95
C LYS A 33 0.25 -4.52 -3.09
N ILE A 34 -0.76 -5.36 -2.89
CA ILE A 34 -2.17 -4.98 -2.96
C ILE A 34 -2.72 -4.74 -1.55
N GLY A 35 -3.69 -3.85 -1.43
CA GLY A 35 -4.40 -3.61 -0.17
C GLY A 35 -5.64 -2.77 -0.39
N THR A 36 -6.21 -2.27 0.70
CA THR A 36 -7.37 -1.38 0.67
C THR A 36 -7.04 -0.09 1.38
N LEU A 37 -7.35 1.04 0.76
CA LEU A 37 -7.22 2.37 1.35
C LEU A 37 -8.43 3.21 0.96
N ARG A 38 -9.04 3.89 1.94
CA ARG A 38 -10.26 4.69 1.74
C ARG A 38 -11.39 3.94 1.01
N GLY A 39 -11.51 2.63 1.26
CA GLY A 39 -12.49 1.77 0.58
C GLY A 39 -12.16 1.40 -0.87
N CYS A 40 -11.05 1.88 -1.43
CA CYS A 40 -10.60 1.57 -2.78
C CYS A 40 -9.56 0.44 -2.78
N LEU A 41 -9.52 -0.34 -3.86
CA LEU A 41 -8.38 -1.21 -4.15
C LEU A 41 -7.14 -0.33 -4.34
N SER A 42 -6.03 -0.74 -3.74
CA SER A 42 -4.80 0.06 -3.72
C SER A 42 -3.55 -0.75 -4.06
N LEU A 43 -2.57 -0.09 -4.67
CA LEU A 43 -1.27 -0.67 -4.98
C LEU A 43 -0.14 0.14 -4.35
N PHE A 44 0.81 -0.58 -3.76
CA PHE A 44 2.04 -0.06 -3.18
C PHE A 44 3.18 -0.49 -4.04
N VAL A 45 3.72 0.44 -4.81
CA VAL A 45 4.67 0.15 -5.86
C VAL A 45 6.07 0.53 -5.42
N TYR A 46 6.96 -0.44 -5.49
CA TYR A 46 8.39 -0.32 -5.26
C TYR A 46 9.10 -0.42 -6.62
N SER A 47 9.44 0.72 -7.18
CA SER A 47 10.08 0.86 -8.48
C SER A 47 11.58 1.01 -8.34
N GLY A 48 12.28 -0.01 -7.81
CA GLY A 48 13.74 -0.20 -7.91
C GLY A 48 14.66 0.98 -7.51
N GLY A 49 14.12 2.02 -6.88
CA GLY A 49 14.78 3.29 -6.61
C GLY A 49 14.34 3.88 -5.28
N ASN A 50 14.58 5.18 -5.10
CA ASN A 50 14.37 5.88 -3.83
C ASN A 50 12.93 6.42 -3.68
N GLN A 51 11.91 5.69 -4.14
CA GLN A 51 10.52 6.16 -4.11
C GLN A 51 9.53 5.01 -3.92
N VAL A 52 8.41 5.32 -3.24
CA VAL A 52 7.22 4.48 -3.14
C VAL A 52 6.03 5.24 -3.68
N ASP A 53 5.33 4.62 -4.63
CA ASP A 53 4.10 5.15 -5.19
C ASP A 53 2.90 4.41 -4.62
N VAL A 54 1.86 5.16 -4.27
CA VAL A 54 0.56 4.62 -3.88
C VAL A 54 -0.48 4.96 -4.93
N TRP A 55 -1.16 3.93 -5.41
CA TRP A 55 -2.23 4.03 -6.38
C TRP A 55 -3.56 3.61 -5.78
N LEU A 56 -4.64 4.28 -6.15
CA LEU A 56 -6.02 3.88 -5.84
C LEU A 56 -6.83 3.68 -7.12
N MET A 57 -7.59 2.58 -7.18
CA MET A 57 -8.63 2.34 -8.18
C MET A 57 -9.92 2.96 -7.67
N LYS A 58 -10.26 4.14 -8.18
CA LYS A 58 -11.44 4.90 -7.73
C LYS A 58 -12.74 4.21 -8.12
N GLU A 59 -12.75 3.51 -9.24
CA GLU A 59 -13.88 2.72 -9.72
C GLU A 59 -13.43 1.28 -9.94
N TYR A 60 -14.00 0.35 -9.19
CA TYR A 60 -13.56 -1.04 -9.20
C TYR A 60 -13.70 -1.67 -10.60
N GLY A 61 -12.60 -2.25 -11.10
CA GLY A 61 -12.53 -2.89 -12.42
C GLY A 61 -12.32 -1.93 -13.60
N VAL A 62 -12.31 -0.61 -13.39
CA VAL A 62 -12.07 0.38 -14.45
C VAL A 62 -10.59 0.77 -14.45
N ARG A 63 -9.87 0.42 -15.52
CA ARG A 63 -8.42 0.65 -15.66
C ARG A 63 -8.04 2.13 -15.56
N GLU A 64 -8.82 3.00 -16.20
CA GLU A 64 -8.57 4.44 -16.27
C GLU A 64 -8.83 5.14 -14.93
N SER A 65 -9.49 4.46 -13.98
CA SER A 65 -9.78 4.99 -12.65
C SER A 65 -8.60 4.89 -11.68
N TRP A 66 -7.55 4.15 -12.05
CA TRP A 66 -6.31 4.12 -11.30
C TRP A 66 -5.68 5.51 -11.25
N SER A 67 -5.41 5.99 -10.05
CA SER A 67 -4.75 7.29 -9.85
C SER A 67 -3.67 7.19 -8.78
N LYS A 68 -2.52 7.80 -9.06
CA LYS A 68 -1.41 7.94 -8.11
C LYS A 68 -1.77 9.02 -7.11
N VAL A 69 -1.87 8.66 -5.83
CA VAL A 69 -2.33 9.56 -4.75
C VAL A 69 -1.23 9.94 -3.78
N VAL A 70 -0.18 9.13 -3.67
CA VAL A 70 1.00 9.43 -2.85
C VAL A 70 2.24 9.09 -3.65
N VAL A 71 3.19 10.02 -3.59
CA VAL A 71 4.58 9.83 -4.01
C VAL A 71 5.42 10.10 -2.76
N ALA A 72 5.93 9.05 -2.16
CA ALA A 72 6.75 9.14 -0.95
C ALA A 72 8.21 8.82 -1.31
N PRO A 73 9.19 9.61 -0.84
CA PRO A 73 10.58 9.19 -0.92
C PRO A 73 10.73 7.85 -0.19
N PHE A 74 11.49 6.94 -0.78
CA PHE A 74 11.98 5.76 -0.08
C PHE A 74 13.15 6.23 0.77
N PHE A 75 12.83 6.67 1.99
CA PHE A 75 13.83 6.98 2.97
C PHE A 75 14.47 5.66 3.38
N GLN A 76 15.71 5.44 2.92
CA GLN A 76 16.51 4.31 3.35
C GLN A 76 16.69 4.45 4.87
N ASP A 77 15.94 3.65 5.63
CA ASP A 77 16.38 3.34 6.99
C ASP A 77 17.77 2.71 6.84
N PRO A 78 18.83 3.24 7.50
CA PRO A 78 20.17 2.65 7.46
C PRO A 78 20.21 1.17 7.87
N HIS A 79 19.12 0.63 8.43
CA HIS A 79 18.94 -0.78 8.73
C HIS A 79 18.20 -1.60 7.66
N GLY A 80 18.03 -1.08 6.44
CA GLY A 80 17.58 -1.84 5.27
C GLY A 80 16.08 -2.11 5.23
N THR A 81 15.26 -1.17 5.71
CA THR A 81 13.83 -1.41 5.93
C THR A 81 13.00 -1.00 4.72
N VAL A 82 12.19 -1.94 4.21
CA VAL A 82 11.22 -1.74 3.12
C VAL A 82 9.87 -1.37 3.73
N PHE A 83 9.03 -0.59 3.03
CA PHE A 83 7.63 -0.45 3.43
C PHE A 83 6.96 -1.83 3.28
N SER A 84 6.27 -2.29 4.32
CA SER A 84 5.63 -3.61 4.32
C SER A 84 4.25 -3.54 3.68
N LYS A 85 3.41 -2.60 4.10
CA LYS A 85 2.02 -2.40 3.67
C LYS A 85 1.61 -1.02 4.20
N PRO A 86 0.78 -0.25 3.48
CA PRO A 86 0.10 0.87 4.10
C PRO A 86 -0.83 0.35 5.21
N LEU A 87 -1.31 1.25 6.02
CA LEU A 87 -2.41 0.98 6.93
C LEU A 87 -3.53 1.96 6.67
N ILE A 88 -3.20 3.25 6.57
CA ILE A 88 -4.19 4.33 6.47
C ILE A 88 -3.65 5.40 5.52
N LEU A 89 -4.55 5.99 4.75
CA LEU A 89 -4.34 7.23 4.03
C LEU A 89 -5.37 8.24 4.50
N SER A 90 -4.93 9.19 5.34
CA SER A 90 -5.80 10.23 5.91
C SER A 90 -6.23 11.23 4.84
N GLU A 91 -7.29 12.00 5.11
CA GLU A 91 -7.84 12.99 4.18
C GLU A 91 -6.82 14.01 3.66
N ASN A 92 -5.89 14.45 4.53
CA ASN A 92 -4.80 15.36 4.18
C ASN A 92 -3.61 14.68 3.47
N GLY A 93 -3.76 13.44 3.03
CA GLY A 93 -2.75 12.71 2.24
C GLY A 93 -1.63 12.06 3.06
N ARG A 94 -1.69 12.10 4.40
CA ARG A 94 -0.68 11.42 5.23
C ARG A 94 -0.83 9.92 5.12
N LEU A 95 0.29 9.23 4.92
CA LEU A 95 0.34 7.79 4.77
C LEU A 95 0.89 7.17 6.05
N LEU A 96 0.08 6.35 6.70
CA LEU A 96 0.51 5.46 7.79
C LEU A 96 0.89 4.11 7.20
N PHE A 97 2.02 3.55 7.61
CA PHE A 97 2.51 2.27 7.11
C PHE A 97 3.38 1.57 8.16
N VAL A 98 3.64 0.28 7.95
CA VAL A 98 4.59 -0.49 8.77
C VAL A 98 5.80 -0.83 7.95
N THR A 99 6.98 -0.84 8.56
CA THR A 99 8.23 -1.22 7.90
C THR A 99 8.56 -2.72 8.10
N ALA A 100 9.35 -3.33 7.21
CA ALA A 100 9.86 -4.69 7.34
C ALA A 100 11.34 -4.79 6.91
N PRO A 101 12.17 -5.69 7.48
CA PRO A 101 11.79 -6.78 8.39
C PRO A 101 11.63 -6.36 9.85
N ARG A 102 12.16 -5.19 10.24
CA ARG A 102 11.97 -4.65 11.59
C ARG A 102 10.75 -3.74 11.60
N PRO A 103 9.71 -4.05 12.39
CA PRO A 103 8.51 -3.25 12.42
C PRO A 103 8.75 -1.90 13.07
N LYS A 104 8.42 -0.85 12.36
CA LYS A 104 8.24 0.51 12.86
C LYS A 104 6.95 1.04 12.27
N LEU A 105 6.23 1.83 13.06
CA LEU A 105 5.09 2.57 12.56
C LEU A 105 5.60 3.86 11.92
N GLY A 106 5.48 3.97 10.60
CA GLY A 106 5.90 5.13 9.83
C GLY A 106 4.72 6.02 9.47
N VAL A 107 4.91 7.33 9.55
CA VAL A 107 3.98 8.34 9.03
C VAL A 107 4.72 9.22 8.05
N TYR A 108 4.26 9.24 6.81
CA TYR A 108 4.70 10.19 5.79
C TYR A 108 3.71 11.35 5.68
N ASP A 109 4.22 12.58 5.83
CA ASP A 109 3.46 13.80 5.56
C ASP A 109 3.89 14.41 4.20
N PRO A 110 3.02 14.39 3.18
CA PRO A 110 3.36 14.94 1.87
C PRO A 110 3.49 16.47 1.88
N ASN A 111 2.89 17.18 2.84
CA ASN A 111 2.94 18.64 2.89
C ASN A 111 4.30 19.15 3.37
N GLU A 112 4.89 18.44 4.33
CA GLU A 112 6.21 18.75 4.88
C GLU A 112 7.33 17.94 4.22
N ASN A 113 6.96 16.97 3.36
CA ASN A 113 7.85 15.95 2.81
C ASN A 113 8.70 15.27 3.91
N SER A 114 8.06 15.00 5.04
CA SER A 114 8.70 14.51 6.27
C SER A 114 8.28 13.07 6.55
N LEU A 115 9.16 12.35 7.23
CA LEU A 115 8.90 10.99 7.66
C LEU A 115 9.23 10.81 9.13
N HIS A 116 8.25 10.31 9.87
CA HIS A 116 8.37 10.03 11.29
C HIS A 116 8.19 8.54 11.54
N TYR A 117 9.01 7.99 12.44
CA TYR A 117 8.94 6.59 12.82
C TYR A 117 8.76 6.45 14.32
N SER A 118 7.84 5.58 14.73
CA SER A 118 7.71 5.10 16.10
C SER A 118 8.11 3.62 16.15
N GLN A 119 9.01 3.28 17.05
CA GLN A 119 9.42 1.88 17.25
C GLN A 119 8.39 1.17 18.12
N PHE A 120 8.10 -0.08 17.77
CA PHE A 120 7.37 -0.95 18.68
C PHE A 120 8.33 -1.51 19.73
N ILE A 121 7.91 -1.48 20.99
CA ILE A 121 8.64 -2.13 22.08
C ILE A 121 8.27 -3.62 22.07
N ASN A 122 9.25 -4.51 22.12
CA ASN A 122 9.08 -5.98 22.20
C ASN A 122 8.38 -6.67 21.01
N LEU A 123 8.38 -6.09 19.81
CA LEU A 123 7.92 -6.78 18.59
C LEU A 123 9.12 -7.21 17.76
N GLU A 124 9.50 -8.48 17.88
CA GLU A 124 10.64 -9.00 17.12
C GLU A 124 10.29 -9.31 15.66
N TYR A 125 9.04 -9.73 15.34
CA TYR A 125 8.70 -10.25 13.99
C TYR A 125 7.20 -10.20 13.55
N PRO A 126 6.48 -9.06 13.54
CA PRO A 126 5.18 -9.00 12.87
C PRO A 126 5.38 -8.85 11.36
N TYR A 127 4.89 -9.83 10.59
CA TYR A 127 4.92 -9.81 9.12
C TYR A 127 3.75 -9.03 8.51
N GLU A 128 2.65 -8.90 9.26
CA GLU A 128 1.42 -8.26 8.81
C GLU A 128 0.81 -7.40 9.92
N ALA A 129 0.21 -6.30 9.50
CA ALA A 129 -0.58 -5.42 10.35
C ALA A 129 -1.87 -5.06 9.59
N ASP A 130 -2.95 -4.97 10.34
CA ASP A 130 -4.25 -4.54 9.87
C ASP A 130 -4.84 -3.50 10.82
N VAL A 131 -5.70 -2.65 10.26
CA VAL A 131 -6.37 -1.59 11.00
C VAL A 131 -7.72 -2.10 11.46
N CYS A 132 -7.89 -2.22 12.78
CA CYS A 132 -9.20 -2.42 13.38
C CYS A 132 -9.79 -1.04 13.71
N VAL A 133 -10.93 -0.71 13.11
CA VAL A 133 -11.72 0.47 13.49
C VAL A 133 -12.91 -0.05 14.29
N GLU A 134 -12.85 0.06 15.60
CA GLU A 134 -13.99 -0.30 16.46
C GLU A 134 -15.11 0.73 16.28
N SER A 135 -16.34 0.23 16.10
CA SER A 135 -17.53 1.07 16.18
C SER A 135 -17.80 1.38 17.66
N LEU A 136 -17.87 2.67 18.02
CA LEU A 136 -18.30 3.09 19.36
C LEU A 136 -19.82 2.88 19.59
N ILE A 137 -20.53 2.32 18.61
CA ILE A 137 -21.92 1.94 18.77
C ILE A 137 -21.94 0.53 19.37
N SER A 138 -22.43 0.42 20.60
CA SER A 138 -22.69 -0.87 21.26
C SER A 138 -23.71 -1.69 20.45
N PRO A 139 -23.58 -3.03 20.38
CA PRO A 139 -24.57 -3.90 19.74
C PRO A 139 -25.99 -3.75 20.27
#